data_AF-A0A8D3CQC3-F1
#
_entry.id   AF-A0A8D3CQC3-F1
#
_cell.length_a   1.000
_cell.length_b   1.000
_cell.length_c   1.000
_cell.angle_alpha   90.00
_cell.angle_beta   90.00
_cell.angle_gamma   90.00
#
_symmetry.space_group_name_H-M   'P 1'
#
loop_
_entity.id
_entity.type
_entity.pdbx_description
1 polymer ?
#
loop_
_entity_poly.entity_id
_entity_poly.type
_entity_poly.pdbx_seq_one_letter_code
_entity_poly.pdbx_strand_id
1 'polypeptide(L)'
;DSSSSTLLIPTLIAFHLSLRPWSVLCAGHHNNRVRACDVHGCGAFNSQRGNGLHKAVDLVCDDYGLVNAPFSGTLAGPVTRKDGAGTQCVKIFNIRPYRYLGPVAQGQALGYLLPLQERFSGITSHLALQMCDGTDPSRFI
;
A
#
# COMPACT_ATOMS: atom_id res chain seq x y z
N ASP A 1 24.81 5.81 13.21
CA ASP A 1 24.18 6.94 13.90
C ASP A 1 22.71 7.01 13.55
N SER A 2 21.92 6.97 14.63
CA SER A 2 20.54 7.39 14.83
C SER A 2 19.56 7.55 13.66
N SER A 3 18.42 6.88 13.86
CA SER A 3 17.08 7.34 13.46
C SER A 3 16.57 7.02 12.04
N SER A 4 16.05 5.81 11.89
CA SER A 4 14.69 5.67 11.35
C SER A 4 13.84 4.68 12.14
N SER A 5 14.14 4.56 13.44
CA SER A 5 13.13 4.19 14.43
C SER A 5 12.46 5.48 14.86
N THR A 6 11.14 5.54 14.73
CA THR A 6 10.24 6.63 15.11
C THR A 6 10.13 7.76 14.09
N LEU A 7 9.15 7.67 13.17
CA LEU A 7 8.04 8.63 13.12
C LEU A 7 7.04 8.24 12.01
N LEU A 8 5.78 8.15 12.44
CA LEU A 8 4.55 7.86 11.70
C LEU A 8 4.30 6.35 11.45
N ILE A 9 3.68 5.70 12.43
CA ILE A 9 2.55 4.82 12.11
C ILE A 9 1.57 5.74 11.39
N PRO A 10 1.25 5.46 10.12
CA PRO A 10 -0.17 5.26 9.91
C PRO A 10 -0.36 3.92 9.20
N THR A 11 -1.01 3.03 9.95
CA THR A 11 -2.20 2.40 9.41
C THR A 11 -1.98 1.50 8.21
N LEU A 12 -1.20 0.48 8.50
CA LEU A 12 -1.22 -0.75 7.74
C LEU A 12 -2.52 -1.50 8.01
N ILE A 13 -2.99 -2.23 7.03
CA ILE A 13 -4.15 -3.08 7.19
C ILE A 13 -3.95 -4.34 6.38
N ALA A 14 -4.13 -5.49 7.03
CA ALA A 14 -4.06 -6.78 6.36
C ALA A 14 -5.46 -7.15 5.84
N PHE A 15 -5.51 -7.60 4.59
CA PHE A 15 -6.72 -8.09 3.92
C PHE A 15 -6.52 -9.52 3.47
N HIS A 16 -7.47 -10.41 3.75
CA HIS A 16 -7.45 -11.75 3.14
C HIS A 16 -7.53 -11.67 1.61
N LEU A 17 -6.58 -12.29 0.93
CA LEU A 17 -6.36 -12.14 -0.51
C LEU A 17 -7.48 -12.79 -1.36
N SER A 18 -7.79 -12.14 -2.48
CA SER A 18 -8.50 -12.73 -3.61
C SER A 18 -7.52 -13.05 -4.75
N LEU A 19 -7.66 -14.20 -5.40
CA LEU A 19 -6.82 -14.61 -6.54
C LEU A 19 -7.18 -13.90 -7.86
N ARG A 20 -8.13 -12.96 -7.84
CA ARG A 20 -8.55 -12.17 -9.01
C ARG A 20 -7.75 -10.87 -9.14
N PRO A 21 -7.68 -10.27 -10.35
CA PRO A 21 -7.18 -8.92 -10.52
C PRO A 21 -7.91 -7.95 -9.59
N TRP A 22 -7.15 -7.06 -8.98
CA TRP A 22 -7.63 -6.06 -8.05
C TRP A 22 -8.36 -4.96 -8.81
N SER A 23 -9.51 -4.54 -8.28
CA SER A 23 -10.14 -3.31 -8.77
C SER A 23 -9.26 -2.09 -8.49
N VAL A 24 -9.56 -0.97 -9.14
CA VAL A 24 -8.79 0.26 -8.97
C VAL A 24 -8.88 0.73 -7.52
N LEU A 25 -7.72 0.87 -6.86
CA LEU A 25 -7.66 1.27 -5.46
C LEU A 25 -7.87 2.77 -5.31
N CYS A 26 -7.25 3.58 -6.16
CA CYS A 26 -7.23 5.04 -5.98
C CYS A 26 -8.33 5.70 -6.81
N ALA A 27 -9.25 6.39 -6.13
CA ALA A 27 -10.40 7.02 -6.77
C ALA A 27 -9.95 8.09 -7.78
N GLY A 28 -10.70 8.20 -8.89
CA GLY A 28 -10.35 9.10 -10.00
C GLY A 28 -9.35 8.51 -10.99
N HIS A 29 -8.73 7.36 -10.68
CA HIS A 29 -7.85 6.65 -11.61
C HIS A 29 -8.65 5.63 -12.43
N HIS A 30 -8.18 5.32 -13.65
CA HIS A 30 -8.79 4.32 -14.54
C HIS A 30 -8.14 2.93 -14.42
N ASN A 31 -6.93 2.86 -13.86
CA ASN A 31 -6.17 1.64 -13.62
C ASN A 31 -5.23 1.80 -12.42
N ASN A 32 -4.68 0.68 -11.94
CA ASN A 32 -3.64 0.67 -10.93
C ASN A 32 -2.27 0.91 -11.59
N ARG A 33 -1.88 2.18 -11.73
CA ARG A 33 -0.60 2.55 -12.34
C ARG A 33 0.55 2.40 -11.34
N VAL A 34 1.53 1.55 -11.66
CA VAL A 34 2.76 1.44 -10.86
C VAL A 34 3.59 2.71 -10.98
N ARG A 35 4.06 3.22 -9.84
CA ARG A 35 4.96 4.37 -9.75
C ARG A 35 6.31 4.03 -10.41
N ALA A 36 6.76 4.93 -11.27
CA ALA A 36 8.06 4.86 -11.93
C ALA A 36 9.20 5.23 -10.96
N CYS A 37 10.33 5.69 -11.49
CA CYS A 37 11.43 6.21 -10.67
C CYS A 37 11.32 7.73 -10.50
N ASP A 38 11.63 8.21 -9.30
CA ASP A 38 11.84 9.62 -8.99
C ASP A 38 13.05 9.76 -8.06
N VAL A 39 13.25 10.95 -7.48
CA VAL A 39 14.41 11.25 -6.63
C VAL A 39 14.48 10.38 -5.36
N HIS A 40 13.40 9.69 -4.99
CA HIS A 40 13.33 8.81 -3.82
C HIS A 40 13.42 7.31 -4.19
N GLY A 41 13.72 6.99 -5.46
CA GLY A 41 13.83 5.63 -5.97
C GLY A 41 12.63 5.22 -6.83
N CYS A 42 12.46 3.91 -7.02
CA CYS A 42 11.47 3.35 -7.96
C CYS A 42 10.38 2.54 -7.25
N GLY A 43 9.15 2.62 -7.75
CA GLY A 43 7.97 1.98 -7.15
C GLY A 43 7.75 0.50 -7.48
N ALA A 44 8.48 -0.07 -8.45
CA ALA A 44 8.32 -1.47 -8.84
C ALA A 44 8.83 -2.46 -7.77
N PHE A 45 8.28 -3.68 -7.78
CA PHE A 45 8.75 -4.77 -6.92
C PHE A 45 10.22 -5.11 -7.21
N ASN A 46 10.98 -5.40 -6.16
CA ASN A 46 12.41 -5.66 -6.17
C ASN A 46 13.27 -4.54 -6.80
N SER A 47 12.77 -3.31 -6.91
CA SER A 47 13.62 -2.17 -7.24
C SER A 47 14.71 -1.97 -6.16
N GLN A 48 15.87 -1.44 -6.55
CA GLN A 48 16.96 -1.18 -5.61
C GLN A 48 16.55 -0.11 -4.59
N ARG A 49 16.77 -0.37 -3.30
CA ARG A 49 16.45 0.55 -2.21
C ARG A 49 17.56 0.54 -1.16
N GLY A 50 18.53 1.44 -1.32
CA GLY A 50 19.74 1.45 -0.49
C GLY A 50 20.47 0.11 -0.56
N ASN A 51 20.67 -0.54 0.59
CA ASN A 51 21.31 -1.86 0.69
C ASN A 51 20.36 -3.05 0.53
N GLY A 52 19.09 -2.82 0.15
CA GLY A 52 18.08 -3.86 0.04
C GLY A 52 17.19 -3.71 -1.20
N LEU A 53 16.17 -4.56 -1.26
CA LEU A 53 15.18 -4.59 -2.34
C LEU A 53 13.83 -4.06 -1.86
N HIS A 54 13.12 -3.36 -2.73
CA HIS A 54 11.77 -2.90 -2.49
C HIS A 54 10.79 -4.10 -2.50
N LYS A 55 10.22 -4.45 -1.34
CA LYS A 55 9.31 -5.61 -1.19
C LYS A 55 7.83 -5.26 -1.33
N ALA A 56 7.52 -4.14 -2.00
CA ALA A 56 6.18 -3.68 -2.26
C ALA A 56 6.07 -3.21 -3.71
N VAL A 57 4.85 -2.95 -4.16
CA VAL A 57 4.55 -2.18 -5.37
C VAL A 57 3.87 -0.88 -4.94
N ASP A 58 4.39 0.23 -5.43
CA ASP A 58 3.83 1.55 -5.20
C ASP A 58 2.86 1.88 -6.35
N LEU A 59 1.58 2.08 -6.04
CA LEU A 59 0.59 2.57 -6.99
C LEU A 59 0.50 4.09 -6.90
N VAL A 60 0.58 4.77 -8.04
CA VAL A 60 0.41 6.23 -8.08
C VAL A 60 -1.01 6.55 -7.62
N CYS A 61 -1.09 7.43 -6.63
CA CYS A 61 -2.33 7.90 -6.01
C CYS A 61 -2.12 9.34 -5.55
N ASP A 62 -3.14 10.18 -5.71
CA ASP A 62 -3.04 11.58 -5.30
C ASP A 62 -3.09 11.72 -3.77
N ASP A 63 -2.36 12.70 -3.23
CA ASP A 63 -2.43 13.04 -1.81
C ASP A 63 -3.88 13.33 -1.41
N TYR A 64 -4.30 12.82 -0.25
CA TYR A 64 -5.69 12.84 0.23
C TYR A 64 -6.73 12.13 -0.66
N GLY A 65 -6.30 11.47 -1.74
CA GLY A 65 -7.18 10.71 -2.62
C GLY A 65 -7.86 9.56 -1.89
N LEU A 66 -9.14 9.33 -2.19
CA LEU A 66 -9.91 8.23 -1.62
C LEU A 66 -9.32 6.88 -2.09
N VAL A 67 -9.14 5.96 -1.15
CA VAL A 67 -8.68 4.60 -1.40
C VAL A 67 -9.82 3.62 -1.16
N ASN A 68 -10.10 2.78 -2.14
CA ASN A 68 -11.17 1.79 -2.15
C ASN A 68 -10.60 0.38 -1.98
N ALA A 69 -11.45 -0.53 -1.49
CA ALA A 69 -11.10 -1.92 -1.32
C ALA A 69 -10.93 -2.60 -2.68
N PRO A 70 -9.75 -3.16 -3.01
CA PRO A 70 -9.52 -3.79 -4.29
C PRO A 70 -10.39 -5.04 -4.54
N PHE A 71 -10.84 -5.68 -3.46
CA PHE A 71 -11.69 -6.88 -3.46
C PHE A 71 -12.45 -6.95 -2.12
N SER A 72 -13.48 -7.80 -2.05
CA SER A 72 -14.22 -8.08 -0.81
C SER A 72 -13.38 -8.96 0.12
N GLY A 73 -13.36 -8.64 1.41
CA GLY A 73 -12.58 -9.40 2.40
C GLY A 73 -12.81 -8.90 3.82
N THR A 74 -11.83 -9.18 4.69
CA THR A 74 -11.85 -8.76 6.10
C THR A 74 -10.58 -8.03 6.43
N LEU A 75 -10.74 -6.89 7.09
CA LEU A 75 -9.69 -6.09 7.68
C LEU A 75 -9.20 -6.77 8.96
N ALA A 76 -7.90 -7.09 9.03
CA ALA A 76 -7.30 -7.84 10.13
C ALA A 76 -6.51 -6.97 11.13
N GLY A 77 -6.72 -5.65 11.12
CA GLY A 77 -6.13 -4.73 12.07
C GLY A 77 -4.86 -4.04 11.59
N PRO A 78 -4.28 -3.17 12.43
CA PRO A 78 -2.97 -2.60 12.18
C PRO A 78 -1.92 -3.69 12.09
N VAL A 79 -1.03 -3.58 11.10
CA VAL A 79 0.13 -4.47 10.95
C VAL A 79 1.43 -3.67 10.82
N THR A 80 2.57 -4.34 10.93
CA THR A 80 3.90 -3.78 10.66
C THR A 80 4.50 -4.42 9.40
N ARG A 81 5.57 -3.82 8.87
CA ARG A 81 6.34 -4.45 7.78
C ARG A 81 6.90 -5.82 8.18
N LYS A 82 7.15 -6.05 9.48
CA LYS A 82 7.71 -7.29 10.03
C LYS A 82 6.67 -8.37 10.29
N ASP A 83 5.38 -8.04 10.33
CA ASP A 83 4.35 -8.99 10.74
C ASP A 83 4.17 -10.08 9.67
N GLY A 84 4.46 -11.34 9.99
CA GLY A 84 4.05 -12.47 9.16
C GLY A 84 2.58 -12.77 9.41
N ALA A 85 1.68 -12.10 8.71
CA ALA A 85 0.30 -12.55 8.61
C ALA A 85 0.24 -13.66 7.54
N GLY A 86 -0.69 -14.61 7.66
CA GLY A 86 -0.71 -15.86 6.87
C GLY A 86 -0.56 -15.71 5.35
N THR A 87 -0.41 -16.83 4.65
CA THR A 87 -0.03 -16.92 3.22
C THR A 87 -0.94 -16.20 2.22
N GLN A 88 -2.09 -15.68 2.62
CA GLN A 88 -3.05 -15.01 1.74
C GLN A 88 -3.48 -13.68 2.34
N CYS A 89 -2.57 -12.71 2.43
CA CYS A 89 -2.95 -11.33 2.66
C CYS A 89 -2.09 -10.29 1.96
N VAL A 90 -2.66 -9.09 1.82
CA VAL A 90 -1.97 -7.88 1.37
C VAL A 90 -1.98 -6.85 2.49
N LYS A 91 -0.84 -6.17 2.64
CA LYS A 91 -0.63 -5.04 3.53
C LYS A 91 -0.67 -3.75 2.70
N ILE A 92 -1.54 -2.82 3.07
CA ILE A 92 -1.69 -1.51 2.41
C ILE A 92 -1.08 -0.40 3.27
N PHE A 93 -0.04 0.29 2.78
CA PHE A 93 0.62 1.41 3.48
C PHE A 93 0.26 2.76 2.86
N ASN A 94 0.66 3.85 3.53
CA ASN A 94 0.44 5.24 3.13
C ASN A 94 -1.03 5.66 3.04
N ILE A 95 -1.93 4.90 3.66
CA ILE A 95 -3.36 5.18 3.76
C ILE A 95 -3.67 5.61 5.18
N ARG A 96 -4.60 6.53 5.43
CA ARG A 96 -5.33 6.71 6.70
C ARG A 96 -6.72 6.06 6.59
N PRO A 97 -6.92 4.87 7.15
CA PRO A 97 -8.16 4.12 7.05
C PRO A 97 -9.24 4.71 7.95
N TYR A 98 -10.50 4.52 7.54
CA TYR A 98 -11.67 4.85 8.34
C TYR A 98 -11.89 3.85 9.48
N ARG A 99 -11.49 2.59 9.27
CA ARG A 99 -11.53 1.52 10.28
C ARG A 99 -10.42 0.50 10.02
N TYR A 100 -10.03 -0.22 11.05
CA TYR A 100 -8.93 -1.21 10.98
C TYR A 100 -9.40 -2.66 10.98
N LEU A 101 -10.63 -2.91 11.39
CA LEU A 101 -11.17 -4.25 11.61
C LEU A 101 -12.55 -4.38 10.97
N GLY A 102 -12.90 -5.62 10.63
CA GLY A 102 -14.24 -5.98 10.15
C GLY A 102 -14.31 -6.23 8.64
N PRO A 103 -15.48 -6.68 8.15
CA PRO A 103 -15.67 -7.01 6.74
C PRO A 103 -15.65 -5.75 5.87
N VAL A 104 -15.33 -5.91 4.60
CA VAL A 104 -15.36 -4.85 3.60
C VAL A 104 -15.70 -5.42 2.23
N ALA A 105 -16.54 -4.72 1.48
CA ALA A 105 -16.89 -5.10 0.12
C ALA A 105 -15.90 -4.47 -0.89
N GLN A 106 -15.69 -5.13 -2.03
CA GLN A 106 -14.96 -4.53 -3.16
C GLN A 106 -15.55 -3.16 -3.52
N GLY A 107 -14.67 -2.18 -3.76
CA GLY A 107 -15.05 -0.80 -4.07
C GLY A 107 -15.48 0.03 -2.86
N GLN A 108 -15.66 -0.58 -1.68
CA GLN A 108 -15.96 0.18 -0.47
C GLN A 108 -14.77 1.03 -0.06
N ALA A 109 -15.04 2.27 0.34
CA ALA A 109 -14.01 3.19 0.80
C ALA A 109 -13.29 2.66 2.05
N LEU A 110 -11.96 2.59 1.96
CA LEU A 110 -11.07 2.18 3.04
C LEU A 110 -10.58 3.37 3.85
N GLY A 111 -10.35 4.49 3.20
CA GLY A 111 -9.70 5.66 3.77
C GLY A 111 -9.19 6.58 2.68
N TYR A 112 -8.15 7.35 3.00
CA TYR A 112 -7.52 8.27 2.05
C TYR A 112 -6.00 8.17 2.11
N LEU A 113 -5.33 8.53 1.01
CA LEU A 113 -3.88 8.60 0.96
C LEU A 113 -3.35 9.69 1.90
N LEU A 114 -2.28 9.38 2.62
CA LEU A 114 -1.54 10.39 3.40
C LEU A 114 -0.89 11.42 2.47
N PRO A 115 -0.67 12.66 2.94
CA PRO A 115 0.02 13.69 2.16
C PRO A 115 1.52 13.40 2.07
N LEU A 116 1.96 12.66 1.05
CA LEU A 116 3.35 12.27 0.94
C LEU A 116 4.24 13.44 0.53
N GLN A 117 3.74 14.42 -0.22
CA GLN A 117 4.52 15.59 -0.63
C GLN A 117 5.01 16.43 0.54
N GLU A 118 4.21 16.53 1.61
CA GLU A 118 4.55 17.32 2.80
C GLU A 118 5.79 16.77 3.52
N ARG A 119 5.99 15.46 3.46
CA ARG A 119 7.10 14.78 4.14
C ARG A 119 8.26 14.42 3.21
N PHE A 120 7.96 14.18 1.94
CA PHE A 120 8.91 13.67 0.94
C PHE A 120 8.77 14.47 -0.36
N SER A 121 9.17 15.74 -0.32
CA SER A 121 9.15 16.61 -1.50
C SER A 121 9.80 15.96 -2.72
N GLY A 122 9.10 15.96 -3.85
CA GLY A 122 9.59 15.37 -5.11
C GLY A 122 9.37 13.86 -5.25
N ILE A 123 8.72 13.22 -4.27
CA ILE A 123 8.24 11.84 -4.43
C ILE A 123 7.04 11.83 -5.37
N THR A 124 6.79 10.76 -6.11
CA THR A 124 5.47 10.55 -6.70
C THR A 124 4.56 10.02 -5.60
N SER A 125 3.47 10.71 -5.27
CA SER A 125 2.52 10.25 -4.26
C SER A 125 1.95 8.87 -4.62
N HIS A 126 1.90 7.97 -3.63
CA HIS A 126 1.61 6.56 -3.88
C HIS A 126 1.09 5.80 -2.67
N LEU A 127 0.25 4.81 -2.95
CA LEU A 127 -0.16 3.76 -2.05
C LEU A 127 0.81 2.57 -2.19
N ALA A 128 1.41 2.08 -1.11
CA ALA A 128 2.32 0.92 -1.21
C ALA A 128 1.61 -0.38 -0.83
N LEU A 129 1.76 -1.41 -1.65
CA LEU A 129 1.12 -2.72 -1.51
C LEU A 129 2.16 -3.81 -1.34
N GLN A 130 2.08 -4.58 -0.25
CA GLN A 130 3.01 -5.66 0.05
C GLN A 130 2.25 -6.93 0.37
N MET A 131 2.56 -8.04 -0.31
CA MET A 131 2.06 -9.35 0.09
C MET A 131 2.64 -9.74 1.46
N CYS A 132 1.82 -10.35 2.32
CA CYS A 132 2.24 -10.72 3.66
C CYS A 132 3.38 -11.76 3.68
N ASP A 133 3.41 -12.66 2.69
CA ASP A 133 4.48 -13.64 2.47
C ASP A 133 5.70 -13.06 1.73
N GLY A 134 5.66 -11.78 1.35
CA GLY A 134 6.74 -11.09 0.64
C GLY A 134 6.84 -11.40 -0.85
N THR A 135 5.86 -12.10 -1.43
CA THR A 135 5.78 -12.35 -2.87
C THR A 135 5.40 -11.09 -3.66
N ASP A 136 5.59 -11.14 -4.98
CA ASP A 136 5.31 -10.03 -5.87
C ASP A 136 3.79 -9.82 -6.07
N PRO A 137 3.21 -8.66 -5.67
CA PRO A 137 1.79 -8.38 -5.86
C PRO A 137 1.45 -7.99 -7.31
N SER A 138 2.43 -7.75 -8.19
CA SER A 138 2.22 -7.20 -9.55
C SER A 138 1.25 -8.01 -10.41
N ARG A 139 1.16 -9.33 -10.16
CA ARG A 139 0.21 -10.23 -10.86
C ARG A 139 -1.27 -9.92 -10.62
N PHE A 140 -1.60 -9.12 -9.59
CA PHE A 140 -2.97 -8.74 -9.26
C PHE A 140 -3.30 -7.31 -9.67
N ILE A 141 -2.32 -6.54 -10.15
CA ILE A 141 -2.40 -5.10 -10.41
C ILE A 141 -2.85 -4.81 -11.84
#